data_AF-A0A8I0K7K2-F1
#
_entry.id   AF-A0A8I0K7K2-F1
#
_cell.length_a   1.000
_cell.length_b   1.000
_cell.length_c   1.000
_cell.angle_alpha   90.00
_cell.angle_beta   90.00
_cell.angle_gamma   90.00
#
_symmetry.space_group_name_H-M   'P 1'
#
loop_
_entity.id
_entity.type
_entity.pdbx_description
1 polymer ?
#
loop_
_entity_poly.entity_id
_entity_poly.type
_entity_poly.pdbx_seq_one_letter_code
_entity_poly.pdbx_strand_id
1 'polypeptide(L)'
;ALETWLAELSRWGATGDWHWTTRFAYQIIEKRGTGGGGFRKMYAEFLDEAVHYDASVQQYRLPLLMRACEKAWTALAMCLKSASESTNFPYAAIEEAIVAVMQAERNYTDAALAL
;
A
#
# COMPACT_ATOMS: atom_id res chain seq x y z
N ALA A 1 0.06 -4.99 -10.72
CA ALA A 1 -0.38 -3.57 -10.75
C ALA A 1 0.74 -2.63 -10.29
N LEU A 2 1.28 -2.77 -9.07
CA LEU A 2 2.38 -1.92 -8.58
C LEU A 2 3.69 -2.05 -9.37
N GLU A 3 4.00 -3.24 -9.90
CA GLU A 3 5.13 -3.43 -10.83
C GLU A 3 5.00 -2.55 -12.08
N THR A 4 3.78 -2.42 -12.62
CA THR A 4 3.49 -1.54 -13.75
C THR A 4 3.68 -0.08 -13.37
N TRP A 5 3.24 0.32 -12.17
CA TRP A 5 3.45 1.68 -11.67
C TRP A 5 4.94 1.99 -11.57
N LEU A 6 5.74 1.05 -11.05
CA LEU A 6 7.18 1.18 -10.94
C LEU A 6 7.84 1.33 -12.32
N ALA A 7 7.47 0.48 -13.28
CA ALA A 7 8.01 0.50 -14.64
C ALA A 7 7.65 1.80 -15.39
N GLU A 8 6.50 2.40 -15.10
CA GLU A 8 6.02 3.62 -15.74
C GLU A 8 6.28 4.90 -14.94
N LEU A 9 6.89 4.82 -13.76
CA LEU A 9 7.00 5.96 -12.83
C LEU A 9 7.78 7.13 -13.45
N SER A 10 8.79 6.84 -14.25
CA SER A 10 9.57 7.85 -14.97
C SER A 10 8.70 8.61 -15.97
N ARG A 11 7.77 7.90 -16.63
CA ARG A 11 6.81 8.48 -17.56
C ARG A 11 5.79 9.36 -16.84
N TRP A 12 5.42 9.05 -15.60
CA TRP A 12 4.51 9.89 -14.82
C TRP A 12 5.09 11.29 -14.61
N GLY A 13 6.37 11.39 -14.25
CA GLY A 13 7.03 12.69 -14.07
C GLY A 13 7.34 13.43 -15.36
N ALA A 14 7.54 12.70 -16.46
CA ALA A 14 7.94 13.27 -17.75
C ALA A 14 6.76 13.65 -18.67
N THR A 15 5.56 13.12 -18.43
CA THR A 15 4.42 13.27 -19.36
C THR A 15 3.13 13.61 -18.62
N GLY A 16 2.34 14.53 -19.20
CA GLY A 16 1.03 14.91 -18.68
C GLY A 16 1.08 15.72 -17.38
N ASP A 17 -0.05 15.78 -16.68
CA ASP A 17 -0.20 16.45 -15.39
C ASP A 17 0.04 15.45 -14.25
N TRP A 18 1.29 15.41 -13.77
CA TRP A 18 1.69 14.52 -12.69
C TRP A 18 1.11 14.95 -11.34
N HIS A 19 0.79 16.23 -11.15
CA HIS A 19 0.08 16.70 -9.95
C HIS A 19 -1.32 16.10 -9.90
N TRP A 20 -2.06 16.18 -11.00
CA TRP A 20 -3.37 15.55 -11.11
C TRP A 20 -3.27 14.03 -10.97
N THR A 21 -2.29 13.40 -11.61
CA THR A 21 -2.11 11.94 -11.58
C THR A 21 -1.87 11.42 -10.16
N THR A 22 -0.93 12.05 -9.43
CA THR A 22 -0.62 11.69 -8.03
C THR A 22 -1.77 12.03 -7.08
N ARG A 23 -2.47 13.15 -7.31
CA ARG A 23 -3.70 13.51 -6.58
C ARG A 23 -4.78 12.44 -6.75
N PHE A 24 -5.05 12.06 -7.99
CA PHE A 24 -6.07 11.08 -8.31
C PHE A 24 -5.72 9.71 -7.71
N ALA A 25 -4.46 9.29 -7.83
CA ALA A 25 -3.97 8.04 -7.27
C ALA A 25 -4.15 7.97 -5.74
N TYR A 26 -3.78 9.01 -4.97
CA TYR A 26 -4.01 8.96 -3.51
C TYR A 26 -5.50 8.89 -3.17
N GLN A 27 -6.37 9.58 -3.91
CA GLN A 27 -7.81 9.56 -3.64
C GLN A 27 -8.43 8.19 -3.87
N ILE A 28 -7.94 7.45 -4.87
CA ILE A 28 -8.34 6.07 -5.13
C ILE A 28 -7.95 5.18 -3.94
N ILE A 29 -6.73 5.32 -3.42
CA ILE A 29 -6.24 4.53 -2.29
C ILE A 29 -7.00 4.88 -1.00
N GLU A 30 -7.07 6.16 -0.62
CA GLU A 30 -7.52 6.59 0.72
C GLU A 30 -8.97 7.05 0.80
N LYS A 31 -9.48 7.73 -0.23
CA LYS A 31 -10.80 8.38 -0.15
C LYS A 31 -11.93 7.50 -0.67
N ARG A 32 -11.63 6.61 -1.61
CA ARG A 32 -12.61 5.72 -2.23
C ARG A 32 -12.56 4.30 -1.66
N GLY A 33 -11.54 3.99 -0.86
CA GLY A 33 -11.43 2.72 -0.15
C GLY A 33 -11.26 1.50 -1.06
N THR A 34 -10.90 1.70 -2.34
CA THR A 34 -10.79 0.62 -3.33
C THR A 34 -9.46 -0.10 -3.20
N GLY A 35 -9.24 -0.76 -2.05
CA GLY A 35 -8.06 -1.61 -1.83
C GLY A 35 -6.82 -0.90 -1.28
N GLY A 36 -6.99 0.22 -0.56
CA GLY A 36 -5.92 0.89 0.21
C GLY A 36 -5.81 0.42 1.67
N GLY A 37 -5.37 1.32 2.55
CA GLY A 37 -5.20 1.05 3.98
C GLY A 37 -6.51 0.72 4.70
N GLY A 38 -7.63 1.37 4.33
CA GLY A 38 -8.92 1.19 4.99
C GLY A 38 -9.44 -0.26 5.00
N PHE A 39 -9.35 -0.97 3.88
CA PHE A 39 -9.73 -2.39 3.82
C PHE A 39 -8.81 -3.26 4.68
N ARG A 40 -7.50 -3.00 4.62
CA ARG A 40 -6.48 -3.77 5.35
C ARG A 40 -6.59 -3.59 6.85
N LYS A 41 -6.96 -2.39 7.32
CA LYS A 41 -7.25 -2.14 8.73
C LYS A 41 -8.38 -3.05 9.22
N MET A 42 -9.53 -2.98 8.54
CA MET A 42 -10.71 -3.80 8.89
C MET A 42 -10.38 -5.29 8.83
N TYR A 43 -9.61 -5.72 7.83
CA TYR A 43 -9.23 -7.13 7.71
C TYR A 43 -8.19 -7.55 8.77
N ALA A 44 -7.29 -6.67 9.19
CA ALA A 44 -6.40 -6.96 10.32
C ALA A 44 -7.17 -7.14 11.63
N GLU A 45 -8.19 -6.31 11.88
CA GLU A 45 -9.09 -6.45 13.03
C GLU A 45 -9.87 -7.78 12.97
N PHE A 46 -10.35 -8.17 11.79
CA PHE A 46 -10.92 -9.50 11.59
C PHE A 46 -9.92 -10.63 11.90
N LEU A 47 -8.65 -10.49 11.48
CA LEU A 47 -7.63 -11.49 11.75
C LEU A 47 -7.31 -11.59 13.24
N ASP A 48 -7.38 -10.50 14.01
CA ASP A 48 -7.23 -10.57 15.48
C ASP A 48 -8.33 -11.44 16.09
N GLU A 49 -9.57 -11.28 15.65
CA GLU A 49 -10.67 -12.13 16.12
C GLU A 49 -10.49 -13.59 15.69
N ALA A 50 -9.98 -13.81 14.47
CA ALA A 50 -9.71 -15.14 13.94
C ALA A 50 -8.69 -15.92 14.78
N VAL A 51 -7.75 -15.24 15.47
CA VAL A 51 -6.79 -15.88 16.40
C VAL A 51 -7.49 -16.69 17.49
N HIS A 52 -8.68 -16.26 17.93
CA HIS A 52 -9.44 -16.98 18.95
C HIS A 52 -10.05 -18.30 18.45
N TYR A 53 -10.18 -18.46 17.13
CA TYR A 53 -10.74 -19.64 16.48
C TYR A 53 -9.66 -20.54 15.87
N ASP A 54 -8.52 -19.96 15.47
CA ASP A 54 -7.40 -20.67 14.89
C ASP A 54 -6.07 -20.04 15.34
N ALA A 55 -5.34 -20.75 16.20
CA ALA A 55 -4.06 -20.30 16.73
C ALA A 55 -2.96 -20.18 15.65
N SER A 56 -3.12 -20.87 14.51
CA SER A 56 -2.17 -20.78 13.40
C SER A 56 -2.13 -19.35 12.83
N VAL A 57 -3.26 -18.63 12.82
CA VAL A 57 -3.34 -17.22 12.38
C VAL A 57 -2.33 -16.34 13.14
N GLN A 58 -2.18 -16.57 14.45
CA GLN A 58 -1.19 -15.88 15.28
C GLN A 58 0.23 -16.43 15.07
N GLN A 59 0.38 -17.76 14.93
CA GLN A 59 1.67 -18.41 14.66
C GLN A 59 2.36 -17.82 13.43
N TYR A 60 1.60 -17.59 12.36
CA TYR A 60 2.10 -16.97 11.12
C TYR A 60 2.05 -15.44 11.14
N ARG A 61 1.65 -14.84 12.26
CA ARG A 61 1.64 -13.38 12.50
C ARG A 61 0.78 -12.61 11.48
N LEU A 62 -0.28 -13.23 10.98
CA LEU A 62 -1.12 -12.65 9.93
C LEU A 62 -1.73 -11.28 10.32
N PRO A 63 -2.24 -11.06 11.55
CA PRO A 63 -2.78 -9.75 11.94
C PRO A 63 -1.71 -8.65 11.94
N LEU A 64 -0.47 -8.99 12.36
CA LEU A 64 0.65 -8.05 12.37
C LEU A 64 1.07 -7.68 10.94
N LEU A 65 1.19 -8.68 10.07
CA LEU A 65 1.60 -8.49 8.68
C LEU A 65 0.55 -7.71 7.88
N MET A 66 -0.75 -7.94 8.14
CA MET A 66 -1.82 -7.18 7.51
C MET A 66 -1.81 -5.70 7.93
N ARG A 67 -1.50 -5.40 9.20
CA ARG A 67 -1.27 -4.01 9.65
C ARG A 67 -0.04 -3.38 9.00
N ALA A 68 1.01 -4.15 8.72
CA ALA A 68 2.15 -3.64 7.97
C ALA A 68 1.75 -3.27 6.53
N CYS A 69 0.91 -4.09 5.88
CA CYS A 69 0.33 -3.77 4.58
C CYS A 69 -0.51 -2.49 4.65
N GLU A 70 -1.39 -2.37 5.66
CA GLU A 70 -2.19 -1.16 5.90
C GLU A 70 -1.32 0.09 5.96
N LYS A 71 -0.30 0.10 6.83
CA LYS A 71 0.61 1.24 6.98
C LYS A 71 1.36 1.58 5.69
N ALA A 72 1.81 0.58 4.95
CA ALA A 72 2.53 0.79 3.69
C ALA A 72 1.63 1.45 2.63
N TRP A 73 0.38 1.00 2.50
CA TRP A 73 -0.58 1.60 1.58
C TRP A 73 -0.94 3.04 1.99
N THR A 74 -1.18 3.27 3.28
CA THR A 74 -1.42 4.62 3.81
C THR A 74 -0.23 5.54 3.54
N ALA A 75 1.01 5.05 3.73
CA ALA A 75 2.23 5.80 3.45
C ALA A 75 2.39 6.13 1.96
N LEU A 76 2.12 5.18 1.05
CA LEU A 76 2.12 5.43 -0.39
C LEU A 76 1.11 6.50 -0.78
N ALA A 77 -0.11 6.44 -0.24
CA ALA A 77 -1.11 7.46 -0.53
C ALA A 77 -0.70 8.84 -0.01
N MET A 78 -0.14 8.91 1.20
CA MET A 78 0.35 10.18 1.74
C MET A 78 1.53 10.74 0.94
N CYS A 79 2.43 9.87 0.48
CA CYS A 79 3.52 10.24 -0.44
C CYS A 79 2.96 10.84 -1.73
N LEU A 80 1.97 10.21 -2.36
CA LEU A 80 1.31 10.69 -3.57
C LEU A 80 0.54 12.00 -3.35
N LYS A 81 -0.10 12.17 -2.18
CA LYS A 81 -0.73 13.44 -1.80
C LYS A 81 0.32 14.54 -1.73
N SER A 82 1.41 14.33 -0.99
CA SER A 82 2.51 15.30 -0.88
C SER A 82 3.15 15.58 -2.24
N ALA A 83 3.31 14.56 -3.10
CA ALA A 83 3.77 14.73 -4.46
C ALA A 83 2.86 15.71 -5.23
N SER A 84 1.55 15.54 -5.16
CA SER A 84 0.61 16.41 -5.88
C SER A 84 0.70 17.90 -5.51
N GLU A 85 1.29 18.22 -4.36
CA GLU A 85 1.49 19.57 -3.83
C GLU A 85 2.96 20.05 -3.95
N SER A 86 3.86 19.21 -4.46
CA SER A 86 5.31 19.49 -4.54
C SER A 86 5.69 20.28 -5.80
N THR A 87 6.81 21.00 -5.77
CA THR A 87 7.31 21.73 -6.95
C THR A 87 7.93 20.81 -8.01
N ASN A 88 8.57 19.71 -7.57
CA ASN A 88 9.25 18.75 -8.43
C ASN A 88 8.64 17.36 -8.24
N PHE A 89 8.66 16.53 -9.29
CA PHE A 89 8.20 15.15 -9.20
C PHE A 89 9.12 14.32 -8.29
N PRO A 90 8.62 13.82 -7.13
CA PRO A 90 9.47 13.16 -6.14
C PRO A 90 9.65 11.68 -6.47
N TYR A 91 10.32 11.39 -7.59
CA TYR A 91 10.48 10.03 -8.14
C TYR A 91 10.95 9.02 -7.08
N ALA A 92 12.08 9.30 -6.41
CA ALA A 92 12.68 8.35 -5.46
C ALA A 92 11.77 8.03 -4.27
N ALA A 93 11.03 9.04 -3.76
CA ALA A 93 10.12 8.83 -2.64
C ALA A 93 8.91 7.97 -3.03
N ILE A 94 8.37 8.17 -4.24
CA ILE A 94 7.26 7.35 -4.74
C ILE A 94 7.74 5.93 -5.04
N GLU A 95 8.93 5.78 -5.63
CA GLU A 95 9.56 4.49 -5.91
C GLU A 95 9.74 3.68 -4.62
N GLU A 96 10.34 4.28 -3.59
CA GLU A 96 10.54 3.65 -2.28
C GLU A 96 9.19 3.24 -1.64
N ALA A 97 8.18 4.10 -1.71
CA ALA A 97 6.86 3.80 -1.17
C ALA A 97 6.16 2.65 -1.91
N ILE A 98 6.28 2.58 -3.24
CA ILE A 98 5.75 1.46 -4.05
C ILE A 98 6.45 0.15 -3.64
N VAL A 99 7.77 0.15 -3.55
CA VAL A 99 8.56 -1.03 -3.16
C VAL A 99 8.20 -1.49 -1.74
N ALA A 100 8.02 -0.55 -0.80
CA ALA A 100 7.61 -0.86 0.56
C ALA A 100 6.24 -1.56 0.60
N VAL A 101 5.27 -1.11 -0.20
CA VAL A 101 3.98 -1.80 -0.34
C VAL A 101 4.17 -3.20 -0.90
N MET A 102 4.91 -3.35 -2.00
CA MET A 102 5.16 -4.65 -2.62
C MET A 102 5.80 -5.64 -1.64
N GLN A 103 6.76 -5.20 -0.83
CA GLN A 103 7.41 -6.04 0.17
C GLN A 103 6.45 -6.43 1.31
N ALA A 104 5.63 -5.49 1.80
CA ALA A 104 4.65 -5.77 2.85
C ALA A 104 3.61 -6.80 2.39
N GLU A 105 3.05 -6.63 1.19
CA GLU A 105 2.09 -7.57 0.60
C GLU A 105 2.70 -8.96 0.40
N ARG A 106 3.94 -9.02 -0.08
CA ARG A 106 4.66 -10.28 -0.28
C ARG A 106 4.88 -10.99 1.06
N ASN A 107 5.33 -10.28 2.08
CA ASN A 107 5.52 -10.85 3.41
C ASN A 107 4.22 -11.44 3.97
N TYR A 108 3.08 -10.73 3.82
CA TYR A 108 1.78 -11.24 4.22
C TYR A 108 1.39 -12.49 3.42
N THR A 109 1.53 -12.44 2.10
CA THR A 109 1.13 -13.54 1.20
C THR A 109 1.98 -14.79 1.45
N ASP A 110 3.29 -14.65 1.57
CA ASP A 110 4.20 -15.76 1.84
C ASP A 110 3.88 -16.43 3.19
N ALA A 111 3.52 -15.64 4.21
CA ALA A 111 3.08 -16.17 5.51
C ALA A 111 1.71 -16.86 5.42
N ALA A 112 0.76 -16.26 4.70
CA ALA A 112 -0.60 -16.81 4.54
C ALA A 112 -0.61 -18.11 3.72
N LEU A 113 0.30 -18.26 2.75
CA LEU A 113 0.46 -19.50 1.97
C LEU A 113 1.15 -20.62 2.75
N ALA A 114 1.82 -20.29 3.85
CA ALA A 114 2.46 -21.25 4.73
C ALA A 114 1.58 -21.70 5.91
N LEU A 115 0.43 -21.04 6.12
CA LEU A 115 -0.61 -21.37 7.10
C LEU A 115 -1.12 -22.80 6.92
#